data_AF-A0A091NW75-F1
#
_entry.id   AF-A0A091NW75-F1
#
_cell.length_a   1.000
_cell.length_b   1.000
_cell.length_c   1.000
_cell.angle_alpha   90.00
_cell.angle_beta   90.00
_cell.angle_gamma   90.00
#
_symmetry.space_group_name_H-M   'P 1'
#
loop_
_entity.id
_entity.type
_entity.pdbx_description
1 polymer ?
#
loop_
_entity_poly.entity_id
_entity_poly.type
_entity_poly.pdbx_seq_one_letter_code
_entity_poly.pdbx_strand_id
1 'polypeptide(L)' 'GCMLHGRLYPFGLTERTEDCFSCRCNAVSMRCCSLFHTPVGYDRKNCKVVFNKETCNYDVVRKNDPSKECVVYSSI' A
#
# COMPACT_ATOMS: atom_id res chain seq x y z
N GLY A 1 23.95 6.70 -0.87
CA GLY A 1 22.69 5.96 -0.89
C GLY A 1 21.99 6.11 0.45
N CYS A 2 20.74 5.67 0.55
CA CYS A 2 19.94 5.75 1.77
C CYS A 2 19.70 4.35 2.33
N MET A 3 19.73 4.19 3.65
CA MET A 3 19.41 2.91 4.29
C MET A 3 17.93 2.88 4.71
N LEU A 4 17.20 1.84 4.29
CA LEU A 4 15.82 1.58 4.71
C LEU A 4 15.68 0.09 5.06
N HIS A 5 15.18 -0.23 6.26
CA HIS A 5 14.98 -1.61 6.73
C HIS A 5 16.20 -2.53 6.52
N GLY A 6 17.42 -2.00 6.69
CA GLY A 6 18.67 -2.76 6.52
C GLY A 6 19.15 -2.91 5.07
N ARG A 7 18.46 -2.32 4.08
CA ARG A 7 18.84 -2.32 2.66
C ARG A 7 19.33 -0.95 2.21
N LEU A 8 20.39 -0.93 1.39
CA LEU A 8 20.94 0.28 0.79
C LEU A 8 20.24 0.58 -0.54
N TYR A 9 19.66 1.77 -0.65
CA TYR A 9 19.02 2.30 -1.86
C TYR A 9 19.94 3.33 -2.55
N PRO A 10 20.02 3.33 -3.88
CA PRO A 10 20.77 4.35 -4.61
C PRO A 10 20.10 5.73 -4.47
N PHE A 11 20.85 6.80 -4.73
CA PHE A 11 20.24 8.12 -4.89
C PHE A 11 19.31 8.13 -6.10
N GLY A 12 18.19 8.84 -6.00
CA GLY A 12 17.17 8.90 -7.03
C GLY A 12 15.81 8.36 -6.55
N LEU A 13 14.97 8.01 -7.52
CA LEU A 13 13.61 7.51 -7.30
C LEU A 13 13.61 5.98 -7.35
N THR A 14 13.00 5.37 -6.35
CA THR A 14 12.59 3.97 -6.33
C THR A 14 11.08 3.95 -6.47
N GLU A 15 10.59 3.56 -7.65
CA GLU A 15 9.16 3.56 -7.97
C GLU A 15 8.34 2.70 -7.00
N ARG A 16 8.88 1.52 -6.64
CA ARG A 16 8.19 0.55 -5.79
C ARG A 16 9.16 -0.29 -4.98
N THR A 17 8.97 -0.30 -3.67
CA THR A 17 9.62 -1.22 -2.74
C THR A 17 8.79 -2.50 -2.55
N GLU A 18 9.39 -3.52 -1.93
CA GLU A 18 8.70 -4.76 -1.54
C GLU A 18 7.53 -4.51 -0.57
N ASP A 19 7.63 -3.45 0.24
CA ASP A 19 6.61 -3.03 1.20
C ASP A 19 5.58 -2.06 0.61
N CYS A 20 5.53 -1.91 -0.72
CA CYS A 20 4.57 -1.04 -1.41
C CYS A 20 4.73 0.45 -1.13
N PHE A 21 5.98 0.95 -1.12
CA PHE A 21 6.28 2.37 -1.05
C PHE A 21 6.99 2.87 -2.31
N SER A 22 6.70 4.10 -2.71
CA SER A 22 7.57 4.87 -3.60
C SER A 22 8.51 5.70 -2.74
N CYS A 23 9.81 5.57 -2.95
CA CYS A 23 10.83 6.22 -2.14
C CYS A 23 11.75 7.07 -3.01
N ARG A 24 12.03 8.30 -2.57
CA ARG A 24 13.06 9.15 -3.17
C ARG A 24 14.19 9.36 -2.18
N CYS A 25 15.39 8.95 -2.58
CA CYS A 25 16.62 9.09 -1.81
C CYS A 25 17.45 10.25 -2.39
N ASN A 26 17.81 11.21 -1.54
CA ASN A 26 18.73 12.30 -1.89
C ASN A 26 19.89 12.36 -0.89
N ALA A 27 20.80 13.33 -1.07
CA ALA A 27 22.00 13.44 -0.23
C ALA A 27 21.71 13.72 1.27
N VAL A 28 20.52 14.22 1.60
CA VAL A 28 20.13 14.63 2.96
C VAL A 28 19.25 13.60 3.63
N SER A 29 18.28 13.05 2.90
CA SER A 29 17.28 12.14 3.46
C SER A 29 16.64 11.26 2.40
N MET A 30 15.89 10.29 2.90
CA MET A 30 14.99 9.47 2.10
C MET A 30 13.55 9.74 2.51
N ARG A 31 12.68 9.95 1.54
CA ARG A 31 11.25 10.12 1.74
C ARG A 31 10.52 9.00 1.04
N CYS A 32 9.63 8.31 1.76
CA CYS A 32 8.79 7.26 1.23
C CYS A 32 7.31 7.62 1.37
N CYS A 33 6.52 7.27 0.36
CA CYS A 33 5.08 7.41 0.33
C CYS A 33 4.45 6.04 0.06
N SER A 34 3.38 5.69 0.77
CA SER A 34 2.64 4.45 0.50
C SER A 34 2.01 4.51 -0.89
N LEU A 35 2.02 3.37 -1.59
CA LEU A 35 1.33 3.22 -2.87
C LEU A 35 -0.13 2.78 -2.69
N PHE A 36 -0.49 2.26 -1.53
CA PHE A 36 -1.83 1.82 -1.19
C PHE A 36 -2.68 2.93 -0.60
N HIS A 37 -3.98 2.86 -0.84
CA HIS A 37 -4.99 3.71 -0.21
C HIS A 37 -5.79 2.92 0.81
N THR A 38 -5.87 3.43 2.03
CA THR A 38 -6.55 2.76 3.13
C THR A 38 -8.06 2.97 3.02
N PRO A 39 -8.87 1.91 2.80
CA PRO A 39 -10.32 2.05 2.71
C PRO A 39 -10.89 2.36 4.10
N VAL A 40 -11.61 3.47 4.23
CA VAL A 40 -12.21 3.91 5.50
C VAL A 40 -13.73 3.77 5.49
N GLY A 41 -14.37 3.91 4.33
CA GLY A 41 -15.81 3.79 4.13
C GLY A 41 -16.17 2.54 3.31
N TYR A 42 -16.72 1.52 3.96
CA TYR A 42 -17.26 0.30 3.36
C TYR A 42 -18.19 -0.40 4.36
N ASP A 43 -18.93 -1.42 3.91
CA ASP A 43 -19.76 -2.24 4.80
C ASP A 43 -18.89 -3.15 5.70
N ARG A 44 -18.49 -2.63 6.87
CA ARG A 44 -17.68 -3.38 7.85
C ARG A 44 -18.39 -4.60 8.43
N LYS A 45 -19.72 -4.69 8.32
CA LYS A 45 -20.48 -5.84 8.83
C LYS A 45 -20.30 -7.04 7.92
N ASN A 46 -20.48 -6.86 6.61
CA ASN A 46 -20.44 -7.96 5.64
C ASN A 46 -19.13 -8.09 4.87
N CYS A 47 -18.25 -7.09 4.94
CA CYS A 47 -17.01 -7.04 4.17
C CYS A 47 -15.77 -6.97 5.07
N LYS A 48 -14.65 -7.43 4.52
CA LYS A 48 -13.32 -7.39 5.13
C LYS A 48 -12.31 -6.80 4.16
N VAL A 49 -11.22 -6.29 4.70
CA VAL A 49 -10.12 -5.71 3.94
C VAL A 49 -8.99 -6.72 3.87
N VAL A 50 -8.41 -6.90 2.68
CA VAL A 50 -7.26 -7.78 2.42
C VAL A 50 -6.20 -6.96 1.69
N PHE A 51 -4.95 -7.02 2.14
CA PHE A 51 -3.87 -6.34 1.44
C PHE A 51 -3.39 -7.16 0.25
N ASN A 52 -3.44 -6.57 -0.94
CA ASN A 52 -2.98 -7.17 -2.16
C ASN A 52 -1.58 -6.62 -2.51
N LYS A 53 -0.57 -7.47 -2.32
CA LYS A 53 0.83 -7.11 -2.59
C LYS A 53 1.15 -6.99 -4.07
N GLU A 54 0.38 -7.63 -4.95
CA GLU A 54 0.57 -7.56 -6.40
C GLU A 54 0.13 -6.20 -6.94
N THR A 55 -1.00 -5.69 -6.46
CA THR A 55 -1.49 -4.37 -6.84
C THR A 55 -0.95 -3.25 -5.94
N CYS A 56 -0.37 -3.60 -4.78
CA CYS A 56 -0.04 -2.66 -3.70
C CYS A 56 -1.24 -1.82 -3.29
N ASN A 57 -2.37 -2.47 -3.06
CA ASN A 57 -3.57 -1.82 -2.58
C ASN A 57 -4.39 -2.73 -1.66
N TYR A 58 -5.45 -2.20 -1.07
CA TYR A 58 -6.39 -2.96 -0.27
C TYR A 58 -7.61 -3.36 -1.08
N ASP A 59 -7.88 -4.67 -1.14
CA ASP A 59 -9.10 -5.23 -1.69
C ASP A 59 -10.15 -5.34 -0.59
N VAL A 60 -11.37 -4.84 -0.85
CA VAL A 60 -12.49 -4.98 0.08
C VAL A 60 -13.44 -6.02 -0.46
N VAL A 61 -13.54 -7.16 0.23
CA VAL A 61 -14.27 -8.34 -0.24
C VAL A 61 -15.29 -8.83 0.78
N ARG A 62 -16.28 -9.61 0.35
CA ARG A 62 -17.28 -10.17 1.26
C ARG A 62 -16.64 -11.17 2.22
N LYS A 63 -17.09 -11.16 3.47
CA LYS A 63 -16.61 -12.12 4.49
C LYS A 63 -16.95 -13.56 4.13
N ASN A 64 -18.17 -13.77 3.61
CA ASN A 64 -18.68 -15.11 3.28
C ASN A 64 -18.16 -15.62 1.92
N ASP A 65 -17.68 -14.72 1.06
CA ASP A 65 -17.20 -15.05 -0.29
C ASP A 65 -16.11 -14.05 -0.71
N PRO A 66 -14.84 -14.35 -0.43
CA PRO A 66 -13.72 -13.47 -0.75
C PRO A 66 -13.50 -13.23 -2.25
N SER A 67 -14.16 -13.99 -3.14
CA SER A 67 -14.10 -13.74 -4.59
C SER A 67 -14.96 -12.56 -5.03
N LYS A 68 -15.85 -12.07 -4.16
CA LYS A 68 -16.75 -10.95 -4.45
C LYS A 68 -16.30 -9.68 -3.76
N GLU A 69 -16.08 -8.65 -4.55
CA GLU A 69 -15.76 -7.32 -4.07
C GLU A 69 -16.96 -6.65 -3.38
N CYS A 70 -16.63 -5.70 -2.51
CA CYS A 70 -17.55 -4.80 -1.84
C CYS A 70 -17.31 -3.37 -2.30
N VAL A 71 -18.37 -2.57 -2.30
CA VAL A 71 -18.29 -1.15 -2.64
C VAL A 71 -17.52 -0.39 -1.57
N VAL A 72 -16.55 0.41 -2.01
CA VAL A 72 -15.79 1.34 -1.17
C VAL A 72 -16.25 2.76 -1.50
N TYR A 73 -16.68 3.49 -0.46
CA TYR A 73 -17.19 4.86 -0.59
C TYR A 73 -16.11 5.90 -0.35
N SER A 74 -15.07 5.57 0.42
CA SER A 74 -13.98 6.48 0.73
C SER A 74 -12.70 5.75 1.15
N SER A 75 -11.57 6.31 0.74
CA SER A 75 -10.21 5.85 1.06
C SER A 75 -9.29 7.03 1.35
N ILE A 76 -8.20 6.77 2.09
CA ILE A 76 -7.15 7.74 2.43
C ILE A 76 -5.82 7.15 1.98
#